data_AF-A0A1B6CEB5-F1
#
_entry.id   AF-A0A1B6CEB5-F1
#
_cell.length_a   1.000
_cell.length_b   1.000
_cell.length_c   1.000
_cell.angle_alpha   90.00
_cell.angle_beta   90.00
_cell.angle_gamma   90.00
#
_symmetry.space_group_name_H-M   'P 1'
#
loop_
_entity.id
_entity.type
_entity.pdbx_description
1 polymer ?
#
loop_
_entity_poly.entity_id
_entity_poly.type
_entity_poly.pdbx_seq_one_letter_code
_entity_poly.pdbx_strand_id
1 'polypeptide(L)'
;MMTESVASTSHSQPEENASTSTSTGDQSLWQINLHRIQQRKQQVYNWPTNKKLLKLAIYSACQNEGCKCTGWKSSSQHLKSSSRVDVAQPLANFSDPCHNCNHVLVSHVSHLSSLSDDEYKRLLGMVIDVENIFMSMHREEDDDTKRVYYYLFKMLRKCIVEVSKPTIEAPLGQPPFERPNIARAITNFVSHKFGNTPQKTIMYDLAKMLLHCLNHWNFETPHSRKQVASADEITAYEVNYTRWLVFLSCSCI
;
A
#
# COMPACT_ATOMS: atom_id res chain seq x y z
N MET A 1 -65.48 -41.16 -27.63
CA MET A 1 -64.85 -40.18 -26.71
C MET A 1 -63.89 -39.35 -27.54
N MET A 2 -64.37 -38.20 -28.00
CA MET A 2 -63.68 -37.17 -28.78
C MET A 2 -64.01 -35.83 -28.10
N THR A 3 -63.00 -35.03 -27.74
CA THR A 3 -63.03 -33.56 -27.51
C THR A 3 -61.56 -33.13 -27.40
N GLU A 4 -60.97 -32.51 -28.42
CA GLU A 4 -60.91 -31.06 -28.70
C GLU A 4 -59.77 -30.30 -27.98
N SER A 5 -59.05 -29.54 -28.80
CA SER A 5 -57.86 -28.72 -28.56
C SER A 5 -58.16 -27.41 -27.84
N VAL A 6 -57.18 -26.87 -27.09
CA VAL A 6 -56.85 -25.42 -27.14
C VAL A 6 -55.36 -25.21 -26.81
N ALA A 7 -54.71 -24.37 -27.62
CA ALA A 7 -53.33 -23.90 -27.44
C ALA A 7 -53.19 -22.88 -26.31
N SER A 8 -52.00 -22.77 -25.71
CA SER A 8 -51.59 -21.59 -24.94
C SER A 8 -50.09 -21.37 -25.08
N THR A 9 -49.76 -20.33 -25.84
CA THR A 9 -48.45 -19.72 -25.99
C THR A 9 -48.03 -19.07 -24.69
N SER A 10 -46.81 -19.32 -24.21
CA SER A 10 -46.20 -18.54 -23.13
C SER A 10 -44.81 -18.11 -23.59
N HIS A 11 -44.70 -16.82 -23.91
CA HIS A 11 -43.44 -16.12 -24.09
C HIS A 11 -42.65 -16.12 -22.77
N SER A 12 -41.40 -16.56 -22.83
CA SER A 12 -40.42 -16.32 -21.77
C SER A 12 -39.43 -15.27 -22.27
N GLN A 13 -39.58 -14.04 -21.79
CA GLN A 13 -38.52 -13.03 -21.84
C GLN A 13 -37.44 -13.40 -20.79
N PRO A 14 -36.15 -13.14 -21.05
CA PRO A 14 -35.12 -13.25 -20.03
C PRO A 14 -35.07 -11.96 -19.20
N GLU A 15 -35.27 -12.08 -17.88
CA GLU A 15 -34.98 -11.00 -16.94
C GLU A 15 -33.47 -10.86 -16.76
N GLU A 16 -32.92 -9.79 -17.34
CA GLU A 16 -31.65 -9.21 -16.94
C GLU A 16 -31.82 -8.54 -15.57
N ASN A 17 -31.10 -9.02 -14.54
CA ASN A 17 -30.49 -8.11 -13.56
C ASN A 17 -29.41 -8.82 -12.72
N ALA A 18 -28.22 -8.98 -13.30
CA ALA A 18 -27.00 -9.17 -12.53
C ALA A 18 -26.28 -7.82 -12.44
N SER A 19 -26.61 -7.07 -11.38
CA SER A 19 -25.96 -5.82 -10.98
C SER A 19 -24.47 -6.05 -10.75
N THR A 20 -23.68 -5.80 -11.80
CA THR A 20 -22.22 -5.73 -11.73
C THR A 20 -21.83 -4.28 -11.45
N SER A 21 -21.90 -3.87 -10.19
CA SER A 21 -21.52 -2.53 -9.75
C SER A 21 -20.49 -2.63 -8.63
N THR A 22 -19.24 -2.97 -8.98
CA THR A 22 -18.16 -3.07 -7.99
C THR A 22 -16.85 -2.40 -8.38
N SER A 23 -16.67 -1.87 -9.60
CA SER A 23 -15.35 -1.37 -10.02
C SER A 23 -15.14 0.15 -9.93
N THR A 24 -16.18 0.98 -9.93
CA THR A 24 -16.03 2.45 -9.98
C THR A 24 -15.85 3.11 -8.61
N GLY A 25 -16.42 2.53 -7.55
CA GLY A 25 -16.30 3.04 -6.18
C GLY A 25 -14.90 2.85 -5.58
N ASP A 26 -14.27 1.71 -5.87
CA ASP A 26 -12.99 1.32 -5.27
C ASP A 26 -11.80 2.10 -5.85
N GLN A 27 -11.86 2.43 -7.14
CA GLN A 27 -10.82 3.24 -7.82
C GLN A 27 -10.74 4.68 -7.28
N SER A 28 -11.88 5.29 -6.95
CA SER A 28 -11.94 6.63 -6.35
C SER A 28 -11.34 6.64 -4.94
N LEU A 29 -11.63 5.62 -4.15
CA LEU A 29 -11.13 5.49 -2.77
C LEU A 29 -9.61 5.30 -2.72
N TRP A 30 -9.04 4.52 -3.65
CA TRP A 30 -7.59 4.35 -3.76
C TRP A 30 -6.89 5.70 -4.05
N GLN A 31 -7.38 6.46 -5.05
CA GLN A 31 -6.80 7.76 -5.40
C GLN A 31 -6.88 8.76 -4.23
N ILE A 32 -8.01 8.78 -3.51
CA ILE A 32 -8.18 9.61 -2.32
C ILE A 32 -7.19 9.22 -1.23
N ASN A 33 -6.97 7.92 -1.00
CA ASN A 33 -6.03 7.44 0.00
C ASN A 33 -4.59 7.85 -0.33
N LEU A 34 -4.17 7.67 -1.59
CA LEU A 34 -2.84 8.09 -2.04
C LEU A 34 -2.62 9.59 -1.85
N HIS A 35 -3.59 10.40 -2.28
CA HIS A 35 -3.51 11.84 -2.11
C HIS A 35 -3.40 12.23 -0.63
N ARG A 36 -4.17 11.57 0.25
CA ARG A 36 -4.10 11.77 1.70
C ARG A 36 -2.73 11.39 2.28
N ILE A 37 -2.12 10.30 1.83
CA ILE A 37 -0.78 9.88 2.27
C ILE A 37 0.27 10.91 1.83
N GLN A 38 0.23 11.32 0.57
CA GLN A 38 1.15 12.33 0.03
C GLN A 38 1.01 13.68 0.76
N GLN A 39 -0.22 14.10 1.07
CA GLN A 39 -0.47 15.29 1.87
C GLN A 39 0.12 15.16 3.28
N ARG A 40 -0.04 14.01 3.94
CA ARG A 40 0.58 13.76 5.25
C ARG A 40 2.10 13.79 5.19
N LYS A 41 2.72 13.18 4.16
CA LYS A 41 4.16 13.26 3.91
C LYS A 41 4.60 14.72 3.79
N GLN A 42 3.94 15.51 2.96
CA GLN A 42 4.26 16.92 2.78
C GLN A 42 4.12 17.72 4.09
N GLN A 43 3.09 17.45 4.89
CA GLN A 43 2.92 18.09 6.19
C GLN A 43 4.09 17.78 7.15
N VAL A 44 4.52 16.52 7.25
CA VAL A 44 5.62 16.15 8.16
C VAL A 44 6.98 16.67 7.69
N TYR A 45 7.19 16.80 6.38
CA TYR A 45 8.41 17.39 5.81
C TYR A 45 8.59 18.86 6.21
N ASN A 46 7.49 19.57 6.44
CA ASN A 46 7.48 20.99 6.79
C ASN A 46 7.47 21.24 8.32
N TRP A 47 7.56 20.19 9.14
CA TRP A 47 7.62 20.35 10.60
C TRP A 47 8.94 20.97 11.08
N PRO A 48 8.94 21.67 12.23
CA PRO A 48 10.17 22.06 12.91
C PRO A 48 11.03 20.84 13.27
N THR A 49 12.36 21.00 13.28
CA THR A 49 13.33 19.92 13.52
C THR A 49 13.03 19.12 14.77
N ASN A 50 12.71 19.78 15.89
CA ASN A 50 12.38 19.08 17.14
C ASN A 50 11.20 18.11 16.97
N LYS A 51 10.16 18.50 16.23
CA LYS A 51 9.00 17.65 15.99
C LYS A 51 9.32 16.48 15.05
N LYS A 52 10.19 16.71 14.05
CA LYS A 52 10.71 15.64 13.17
C LYS A 52 11.50 14.60 13.98
N LEU A 53 12.40 15.07 14.85
CA LEU A 53 13.20 14.22 15.73
C LEU A 53 12.33 13.40 16.68
N LEU A 54 11.31 14.01 17.29
CA LEU A 54 10.36 13.28 18.15
C LEU A 54 9.61 12.18 17.41
N LYS A 55 9.20 12.44 16.16
CA LYS A 55 8.53 11.45 15.30
C LYS A 55 9.46 10.28 14.95
N LEU A 56 10.71 10.59 14.58
CA LEU A 56 11.71 9.58 14.22
C LEU A 56 12.19 8.77 15.43
N ALA A 57 12.31 9.38 16.61
CA ALA A 57 12.77 8.72 17.82
C ALA A 57 12.02 7.41 18.14
N ILE A 58 10.72 7.35 17.83
CA ILE A 58 9.85 6.18 18.02
C ILE A 58 10.33 4.96 17.19
N TYR A 59 11.07 5.21 16.11
CA TYR A 59 11.57 4.23 15.16
C TYR A 59 13.11 4.18 15.10
N SER A 60 13.81 4.83 16.03
CA SER A 60 15.27 4.94 16.01
C SER A 60 15.93 4.13 17.11
N ALA A 61 17.07 3.52 16.76
CA ALA A 61 17.89 2.78 17.71
C ALA A 61 18.53 3.70 18.76
N CYS A 62 18.54 3.23 20.01
CA CYS A 62 19.30 3.87 21.07
C CYS A 62 20.80 3.70 20.81
N GLN A 63 21.56 4.79 20.89
CA GLN A 63 22.99 4.81 20.63
C GLN A 63 23.85 4.58 21.89
N ASN A 64 23.23 4.23 23.02
CA ASN A 64 23.97 3.83 24.22
C ASN A 64 24.63 2.46 24.00
N GLU A 65 25.88 2.32 24.47
CA GLU A 65 26.65 1.09 24.33
C GLU A 65 25.90 -0.12 24.91
N GLY A 66 25.86 -1.21 24.13
CA GLY A 66 25.17 -2.45 24.52
C GLY A 66 23.64 -2.40 24.49
N CYS A 67 23.01 -1.26 24.18
CA CYS A 67 21.55 -1.13 24.16
C CYS A 67 20.94 -1.73 22.88
N LYS A 68 19.87 -2.53 23.03
CA LYS A 68 19.11 -3.12 21.89
C LYS A 68 17.78 -2.43 21.63
N CYS A 69 17.56 -1.26 22.21
CA CYS A 69 16.30 -0.54 22.05
C CYS A 69 16.20 0.04 20.64
N THR A 70 15.08 -0.22 19.95
CA THR A 70 14.83 0.19 18.54
C THR A 70 13.77 1.28 18.40
N GLY A 71 13.45 1.95 19.50
CA GLY A 71 12.44 3.01 19.50
C GLY A 71 12.20 3.59 20.88
N TRP A 72 12.18 4.91 20.95
CA TRP A 72 11.85 5.64 22.16
C TRP A 72 10.34 5.56 22.45
N LYS A 73 10.00 5.36 23.73
CA LYS A 73 8.63 5.44 24.23
C LYS A 73 8.62 6.29 25.48
N SER A 74 7.65 7.19 25.59
CA SER A 74 7.49 8.04 26.77
C SER A 74 6.98 7.24 27.96
N SER A 75 7.64 7.36 29.12
CA SER A 75 7.17 6.77 30.38
C SER A 75 5.77 7.25 30.78
N SER A 76 5.39 8.47 30.39
CA SER A 76 4.09 9.09 30.70
C SER A 76 2.95 8.59 29.80
N GLN A 77 3.24 7.91 28.68
CA GLN A 77 2.22 7.39 27.76
C GLN A 77 1.53 6.10 28.26
N HIS A 78 2.14 5.36 29.19
CA HIS A 78 1.55 4.12 29.71
C HIS A 78 0.36 4.36 30.67
N LEU A 79 0.07 5.61 31.04
CA LEU A 79 -1.04 5.99 31.92
C LEU A 79 -2.35 6.28 31.19
N LYS A 80 -2.39 6.25 29.85
CA LYS A 80 -3.59 6.61 29.07
C LYS A 80 -3.93 5.58 28.00
N SER A 81 -4.36 4.38 28.40
CA SER A 81 -5.11 3.47 27.51
C SER A 81 -6.62 3.75 27.48
N SER A 82 -7.10 4.81 28.16
CA SER A 82 -8.51 5.16 28.16
C SER A 82 -8.71 6.66 27.93
N SER A 83 -9.45 6.95 26.86
CA SER A 83 -10.33 8.12 26.71
C SER A 83 -9.71 9.51 26.46
N ARG A 84 -10.05 10.03 25.27
CA ARG A 84 -10.15 11.45 24.84
C ARG A 84 -8.84 12.25 24.75
N VAL A 85 -8.54 12.67 23.51
CA VAL A 85 -7.45 13.56 23.12
C VAL A 85 -7.77 14.96 23.64
N ASP A 86 -7.18 15.33 24.78
CA ASP A 86 -7.16 16.73 25.23
C ASP A 86 -5.83 17.41 24.87
N VAL A 87 -6.00 18.59 24.29
CA VAL A 87 -5.00 19.49 23.72
C VAL A 87 -4.17 20.11 24.86
N ALA A 88 -3.11 19.42 25.30
CA ALA A 88 -1.90 19.96 25.93
C ALA A 88 -1.08 18.82 26.56
N GLN A 89 -0.64 17.84 25.76
CA GLN A 89 0.49 17.02 26.22
C GLN A 89 1.77 17.88 26.12
N PRO A 90 2.55 18.02 27.20
CA PRO A 90 3.88 18.59 27.10
C PRO A 90 4.64 17.80 26.03
N LEU A 91 5.20 18.51 25.05
CA LEU A 91 6.13 17.91 24.11
C LEU A 91 7.24 17.23 24.93
N ALA A 92 7.51 15.97 24.63
CA ALA A 92 8.56 15.22 25.31
C ALA A 92 9.88 16.01 25.29
N ASN A 93 10.54 16.07 26.44
CA ASN A 93 11.83 16.72 26.55
C ASN A 93 12.93 15.76 26.11
N PHE A 94 14.00 16.29 25.51
CA PHE A 94 15.13 15.48 25.06
C PHE A 94 15.85 14.77 26.22
N SER A 95 15.67 15.25 27.46
CA SER A 95 16.13 14.59 28.69
C SER A 95 15.22 13.47 29.19
N ASP A 96 14.03 13.26 28.61
CA ASP A 96 13.07 12.29 29.12
C ASP A 96 13.57 10.86 28.91
N PRO A 97 13.51 9.99 29.94
CA PRO A 97 13.95 8.61 29.84
C PRO A 97 12.98 7.79 28.98
N CYS A 98 13.55 6.92 28.15
CA CYS A 98 12.82 5.92 27.38
C CYS A 98 12.24 4.85 28.30
N HIS A 99 10.96 4.55 28.18
CA HIS A 99 10.31 3.49 28.94
C HIS A 99 10.95 2.09 28.73
N ASN A 100 11.50 1.83 27.54
CA ASN A 100 12.03 0.51 27.19
C ASN A 100 13.47 0.27 27.68
N CYS A 101 14.30 1.31 27.78
CA CYS A 101 15.73 1.17 28.11
C CYS A 101 16.23 2.15 29.17
N ASN A 102 15.38 3.04 29.69
CA ASN A 102 15.68 4.12 30.63
C ASN A 102 16.74 5.14 30.16
N HIS A 103 17.27 5.04 28.94
CA HIS A 103 18.14 6.04 28.36
C HIS A 103 17.37 7.26 27.88
N VAL A 104 18.00 8.43 27.93
CA VAL A 104 17.37 9.69 27.54
C VAL A 104 17.01 9.73 26.05
N LEU A 105 15.98 10.49 25.69
CA LEU A 105 15.53 10.67 24.32
C LEU A 105 16.67 11.12 23.38
N VAL A 106 17.62 11.96 23.84
CA VAL A 106 18.81 12.34 23.04
C VAL A 106 19.54 11.11 22.49
N SER A 107 19.67 10.04 23.28
CA SER A 107 20.36 8.81 22.86
C SER A 107 19.67 8.10 21.69
N HIS A 108 18.40 8.40 21.41
CA HIS A 108 17.65 7.83 20.29
C HIS A 108 17.71 8.69 19.03
N VAL A 109 18.19 9.93 19.12
CA VAL A 109 18.16 10.90 18.01
C VAL A 109 19.51 11.51 17.68
N SER A 110 20.55 11.23 18.48
CA SER A 110 21.90 11.76 18.29
C SER A 110 22.44 11.50 16.88
N HIS A 111 22.29 10.28 16.37
CA HIS A 111 22.70 9.87 15.02
C HIS A 111 21.89 10.50 13.89
N LEU A 112 20.72 11.11 14.19
CA LEU A 112 19.89 11.78 13.20
C LEU A 112 20.29 13.24 12.99
N SER A 113 20.90 13.86 14.01
CA SER A 113 21.19 15.31 14.02
C SER A 113 22.10 15.79 12.89
N SER A 114 22.91 14.91 12.33
CA SER A 114 23.85 15.19 11.22
C SER A 114 23.33 14.80 9.84
N LEU A 115 22.07 14.35 9.73
CA LEU A 115 21.49 13.94 8.45
C LEU A 115 21.14 15.17 7.57
N SER A 116 21.19 14.97 6.25
CA SER A 116 20.71 15.97 5.30
C SER A 116 19.18 16.07 5.33
N ASP A 117 18.65 17.20 4.84
CA ASP A 117 17.20 17.40 4.71
C ASP A 117 16.53 16.30 3.87
N ASP A 118 17.21 15.79 2.85
CA ASP A 118 16.70 14.72 1.99
C ASP A 118 16.61 13.39 2.73
N GLU A 119 17.59 13.08 3.59
CA GLU A 119 17.55 11.89 4.44
C GLU A 119 16.45 12.01 5.50
N TYR A 120 16.23 13.20 6.07
CA TYR A 120 15.07 13.46 6.93
C TYR A 120 13.74 13.21 6.21
N LYS A 121 13.57 13.76 4.99
CA LYS A 121 12.35 13.54 4.19
C LYS A 121 12.16 12.06 3.86
N ARG A 122 13.24 11.36 3.52
CA ARG A 122 13.21 9.92 3.23
C ARG A 122 12.73 9.13 4.46
N LEU A 123 13.35 9.31 5.62
CA LEU A 123 12.98 8.60 6.84
C LEU A 123 11.56 8.95 7.30
N LEU A 124 11.17 10.22 7.25
CA LEU A 124 9.82 10.65 7.59
C LEU A 124 8.78 10.08 6.62
N GLY A 125 9.11 10.00 5.32
CA GLY A 125 8.28 9.34 4.31
C GLY A 125 8.01 7.89 4.71
N MET A 126 9.07 7.14 4.99
CA MET A 126 8.97 5.75 5.43
C MET A 126 8.17 5.59 6.72
N VAL A 127 8.27 6.52 7.67
CA VAL A 127 7.44 6.48 8.89
C VAL A 127 5.96 6.60 8.55
N ILE A 128 5.58 7.53 7.66
CA ILE A 128 4.19 7.66 7.20
C ILE A 128 3.73 6.37 6.50
N ASP A 129 4.61 5.73 5.73
CA ASP A 129 4.32 4.49 5.03
C ASP A 129 4.07 3.35 6.00
N VAL A 130 4.94 3.21 7.00
CA VAL A 130 4.80 2.23 8.09
C VAL A 130 3.49 2.44 8.85
N GLU A 131 3.12 3.68 9.17
CA GLU A 131 1.86 3.99 9.84
C GLU A 131 0.64 3.65 8.98
N ASN A 132 0.71 3.94 7.68
CA ASN A 132 -0.37 3.62 6.75
C ASN A 132 -0.52 2.10 6.56
N ILE A 133 0.59 1.38 6.30
CA ILE A 133 0.61 -0.08 6.16
C ILE A 133 0.10 -0.73 7.44
N PHE A 134 0.50 -0.24 8.62
CA PHE A 134 0.01 -0.77 9.89
C PHE A 134 -1.51 -0.66 10.01
N MET A 135 -2.10 0.48 9.60
CA MET A 135 -3.55 0.68 9.60
C MET A 135 -4.26 -0.20 8.57
N SER A 136 -3.71 -0.33 7.36
CA SER A 136 -4.26 -1.22 6.32
C SER A 136 -4.23 -2.67 6.78
N MET A 137 -3.11 -3.14 7.34
CA MET A 137 -2.93 -4.49 7.85
C MET A 137 -3.93 -4.87 8.95
N HIS A 138 -4.34 -3.94 9.81
CA HIS A 138 -5.34 -4.20 10.85
C HIS A 138 -6.78 -4.26 10.32
N ARG A 139 -7.05 -3.63 9.18
CA ARG A 139 -8.37 -3.63 8.52
C ARG A 139 -8.49 -4.73 7.49
N GLU A 140 -7.36 -5.26 7.01
CA GLU A 140 -7.33 -6.34 6.05
C GLU A 140 -8.01 -7.57 6.62
N GLU A 141 -8.70 -8.33 5.78
CA GLU A 141 -9.35 -9.58 6.17
C GLU A 141 -8.59 -10.77 5.59
N ASP A 142 -8.07 -10.62 4.36
CA ASP A 142 -7.35 -11.67 3.63
C ASP A 142 -5.95 -11.93 4.22
N ASP A 143 -5.69 -13.19 4.60
CA ASP A 143 -4.45 -13.57 5.27
C ASP A 143 -3.21 -13.48 4.37
N ASP A 144 -3.35 -13.71 3.07
CA ASP A 144 -2.24 -13.61 2.11
C ASP A 144 -1.82 -12.15 1.94
N THR A 145 -2.79 -11.25 1.84
CA THR A 145 -2.58 -9.80 1.77
C THR A 145 -1.98 -9.26 3.08
N LYS A 146 -2.48 -9.71 4.24
CA LYS A 146 -1.90 -9.38 5.55
C LYS A 146 -0.43 -9.77 5.64
N ARG A 147 -0.04 -10.95 5.15
CA ARG A 147 1.36 -11.41 5.16
C ARG A 147 2.26 -10.48 4.37
N VAL A 148 1.79 -10.00 3.20
CA VAL A 148 2.53 -9.02 2.40
C VAL A 148 2.68 -7.69 3.13
N TYR A 149 1.60 -7.17 3.73
CA TYR A 149 1.67 -5.93 4.54
C TYR A 149 2.61 -6.08 5.73
N TYR A 150 2.56 -7.21 6.44
CA TYR A 150 3.46 -7.47 7.56
C TYR A 150 4.93 -7.51 7.13
N TYR A 151 5.22 -8.14 5.99
CA TYR A 151 6.56 -8.14 5.40
C TYR A 151 7.04 -6.72 5.10
N LEU A 152 6.23 -5.91 4.41
CA LEU A 152 6.56 -4.51 4.09
C LEU A 152 6.75 -3.67 5.35
N PHE A 153 5.86 -3.80 6.34
CA PHE A 153 5.94 -3.13 7.63
C PHE A 153 7.27 -3.45 8.32
N LYS A 154 7.62 -4.73 8.42
CA LYS A 154 8.86 -5.19 9.07
C LYS A 154 10.10 -4.69 8.33
N MET A 155 10.08 -4.75 7.00
CA MET A 155 11.18 -4.29 6.14
C MET A 155 11.39 -2.78 6.30
N LEU A 156 10.34 -1.97 6.18
CA LEU A 156 10.46 -0.51 6.24
C LEU A 156 10.88 -0.06 7.64
N ARG A 157 10.31 -0.67 8.69
CA ARG A 157 10.71 -0.43 10.07
C ARG A 157 12.20 -0.71 10.28
N LYS A 158 12.71 -1.84 9.76
CA LYS A 158 14.13 -2.17 9.81
C LYS A 158 14.99 -1.09 9.12
N CYS A 159 14.59 -0.68 7.92
CA CYS A 159 15.31 0.35 7.17
C CYS A 159 15.30 1.72 7.88
N ILE A 160 14.25 2.09 8.62
CA ILE A 160 14.24 3.32 9.43
C ILE A 160 15.23 3.19 10.59
N VAL A 161 15.21 2.07 11.31
CA VAL A 161 16.12 1.80 12.45
C VAL A 161 17.59 1.83 12.02
N GLU A 162 17.89 1.26 10.84
CA GLU A 162 19.24 1.16 10.29
C GLU A 162 19.64 2.37 9.42
N VAL A 163 18.73 3.34 9.23
CA VAL A 163 18.90 4.47 8.32
C VAL A 163 19.28 4.03 6.90
N SER A 164 18.79 2.87 6.45
CA SER A 164 19.10 2.28 5.14
C SER A 164 17.98 2.50 4.12
N LYS A 165 18.28 2.27 2.84
CA LYS A 165 17.28 2.38 1.76
C LYS A 165 16.47 1.08 1.65
N PRO A 166 15.15 1.17 1.42
CA PRO A 166 14.30 0.00 1.23
C PRO A 166 14.76 -0.79 0.01
N THR A 167 14.98 -2.10 0.16
CA THR A 167 15.31 -3.01 -0.94
C THR A 167 14.48 -4.27 -0.82
N ILE A 168 13.73 -4.61 -1.86
CA ILE A 168 12.96 -5.85 -1.92
C ILE A 168 13.88 -6.94 -2.47
N GLU A 169 14.26 -7.89 -1.63
CA GLU A 169 15.18 -8.97 -2.00
C GLU A 169 14.44 -10.15 -2.68
N ALA A 170 15.21 -11.07 -3.28
CA ALA A 170 14.71 -12.31 -3.89
C ALA A 170 13.96 -13.16 -2.85
N PRO A 171 12.83 -13.85 -3.22
CA PRO A 171 12.54 -14.46 -4.52
C PRO A 171 11.67 -13.65 -5.48
N LEU A 172 11.14 -12.48 -5.08
CA LEU A 172 10.19 -11.74 -5.92
C LEU A 172 10.82 -11.15 -7.19
N GLY A 173 12.14 -10.95 -7.20
CA GLY A 173 12.84 -10.29 -8.29
C GLY A 173 12.59 -8.78 -8.30
N GLN A 174 13.05 -8.10 -9.36
CA GLN A 174 12.92 -6.66 -9.54
C GLN A 174 12.22 -6.37 -10.88
N PRO A 175 11.39 -5.32 -10.99
CA PRO A 175 10.80 -4.93 -12.26
C PRO A 175 11.89 -4.52 -13.28
N PRO A 176 11.68 -4.72 -14.59
CA PRO A 176 10.48 -5.28 -15.22
C PRO A 176 10.42 -6.81 -15.15
N PHE A 177 9.26 -7.37 -14.81
CA PHE A 177 9.07 -8.82 -14.66
C PHE A 177 8.84 -9.55 -15.99
N GLU A 178 8.33 -8.85 -17.00
CA GLU A 178 8.06 -9.42 -18.32
C GLU A 178 8.29 -8.38 -19.42
N ARG A 179 8.70 -8.84 -20.61
CA ARG A 179 8.86 -8.02 -21.82
C ARG A 179 8.25 -8.71 -23.04
N PRO A 180 7.53 -7.98 -23.92
CA PRO A 180 7.15 -6.57 -23.79
C PRO A 180 6.15 -6.34 -22.66
N ASN A 181 6.12 -5.14 -22.08
CA ASN A 181 5.11 -4.80 -21.06
C ASN A 181 3.71 -4.65 -21.67
N ILE A 182 2.68 -4.66 -20.82
CA ILE A 182 1.26 -4.58 -21.24
C ILE A 182 1.00 -3.33 -22.10
N ALA A 183 1.53 -2.17 -21.72
CA ALA A 183 1.37 -0.93 -22.49
C ALA A 183 1.93 -1.04 -23.91
N ARG A 184 3.11 -1.67 -24.06
CA ARG A 184 3.73 -1.90 -25.36
C ARG A 184 2.94 -2.93 -26.17
N ALA A 185 2.48 -4.02 -25.55
CA ALA A 185 1.66 -5.03 -26.21
C ALA A 185 0.35 -4.44 -26.75
N ILE A 186 -0.37 -3.64 -25.94
CA ILE A 186 -1.61 -2.96 -26.35
C ILE A 186 -1.32 -1.94 -27.46
N THR A 187 -0.24 -1.17 -27.36
CA THR A 187 0.15 -0.20 -28.39
C THR A 187 0.44 -0.89 -29.73
N ASN A 188 1.15 -2.01 -29.68
CA ASN A 188 1.45 -2.83 -30.86
C ASN A 188 0.15 -3.40 -31.47
N PHE A 189 -0.77 -3.90 -30.63
CA PHE A 189 -2.08 -4.39 -31.06
C PHE A 189 -2.88 -3.32 -31.80
N VAL A 190 -3.02 -2.12 -31.22
CA VAL A 190 -3.75 -1.01 -31.87
C VAL A 190 -3.10 -0.62 -33.19
N SER A 191 -1.77 -0.51 -33.21
CA SER A 191 -1.02 -0.15 -34.41
C SER A 191 -1.17 -1.18 -35.52
N HIS A 192 -1.11 -2.47 -35.17
CA HIS A 192 -1.25 -3.57 -36.13
C HIS A 192 -2.68 -3.70 -36.67
N LYS A 193 -3.69 -3.59 -35.80
CA LYS A 193 -5.09 -3.85 -36.19
C LYS A 193 -5.78 -2.64 -36.81
N PHE A 194 -5.44 -1.42 -36.37
CA PHE A 194 -6.12 -0.18 -36.77
C PHE A 194 -5.18 0.83 -37.45
N GLY A 195 -3.94 0.44 -37.77
CA GLY A 195 -2.89 1.35 -38.25
C GLY A 195 -3.26 2.17 -39.49
N ASN A 196 -4.09 1.62 -40.37
CA ASN A 196 -4.54 2.24 -41.63
C ASN A 196 -6.02 2.67 -41.60
N THR A 197 -6.66 2.67 -40.42
CA THR A 197 -8.08 2.98 -40.27
C THR A 197 -8.25 4.38 -39.68
N PRO A 198 -9.25 5.18 -40.12
CA PRO A 198 -9.54 6.49 -39.49
C PRO A 198 -9.89 6.39 -38.00
N GLN A 199 -10.30 5.21 -37.53
CA GLN A 199 -10.59 4.91 -36.12
C GLN A 199 -9.33 4.80 -35.24
N LYS A 200 -8.13 4.86 -35.81
CA LYS A 200 -6.85 4.70 -35.07
C LYS A 200 -6.77 5.59 -33.84
N THR A 201 -7.14 6.87 -33.94
CA THR A 201 -7.09 7.83 -32.83
C THR A 201 -8.02 7.41 -31.70
N ILE A 202 -9.27 7.06 -32.02
CA ILE A 202 -10.26 6.59 -31.04
C ILE A 202 -9.76 5.32 -30.34
N MET A 203 -9.19 4.38 -31.09
CA MET A 203 -8.64 3.14 -30.54
C MET A 203 -7.44 3.38 -29.61
N TYR A 204 -6.60 4.38 -29.91
CA TYR A 204 -5.55 4.78 -28.96
C TYR A 204 -6.11 5.37 -27.68
N ASP A 205 -7.16 6.18 -27.75
CA ASP A 205 -7.74 6.77 -26.54
C ASP A 205 -8.46 5.70 -25.68
N LEU A 206 -9.14 4.74 -26.31
CA LEU A 206 -9.66 3.56 -25.62
C LEU A 206 -8.55 2.70 -25.01
N ALA A 207 -7.43 2.52 -25.71
CA ALA A 207 -6.27 1.80 -25.17
C ALA A 207 -5.65 2.50 -23.96
N LYS A 208 -5.55 3.84 -23.97
CA LYS A 208 -5.12 4.62 -22.80
C LYS A 208 -6.09 4.45 -21.64
N MET A 209 -7.39 4.50 -21.90
CA MET A 209 -8.41 4.28 -20.88
C MET A 209 -8.33 2.86 -20.29
N LEU A 210 -8.15 1.84 -21.11
CA LEU A 210 -7.93 0.45 -20.65
C LEU A 210 -6.66 0.35 -19.79
N LEU A 211 -5.55 0.94 -20.22
CA LEU A 211 -4.31 0.96 -19.43
C LEU A 211 -4.48 1.69 -18.10
N HIS A 212 -5.23 2.79 -18.09
CA HIS A 212 -5.59 3.48 -16.86
C HIS A 212 -6.39 2.56 -15.93
N CYS A 213 -7.44 1.89 -16.44
CA CYS A 213 -8.21 0.94 -15.64
C CYS A 213 -7.33 -0.19 -15.08
N LEU A 214 -6.43 -0.77 -15.87
CA LEU A 214 -5.53 -1.84 -15.42
C LEU A 214 -4.56 -1.40 -14.33
N ASN A 215 -4.01 -0.18 -14.43
CA ASN A 215 -3.08 0.35 -13.43
C ASN A 215 -3.75 0.66 -12.08
N HIS A 216 -5.07 0.84 -12.08
CA HIS A 216 -5.88 1.10 -10.88
C HIS A 216 -6.81 -0.06 -10.53
N TRP A 217 -6.64 -1.20 -11.19
CA TRP A 217 -7.46 -2.37 -10.93
C TRP A 217 -7.03 -3.01 -9.62
N ASN A 218 -7.99 -3.26 -8.75
CA ASN A 218 -7.78 -4.07 -7.56
C ASN A 218 -7.88 -5.54 -7.94
N PHE A 219 -6.74 -6.23 -8.04
CA PHE A 219 -6.73 -7.64 -8.40
C PHE A 219 -7.27 -8.49 -7.24
N GLU A 220 -7.99 -9.55 -7.58
CA GLU A 220 -8.52 -10.52 -6.63
C GLU A 220 -7.40 -11.13 -5.75
N THR A 221 -7.71 -11.53 -4.52
CA THR A 221 -6.70 -12.15 -3.66
C THR A 221 -6.38 -13.56 -4.14
N PRO A 222 -5.19 -14.10 -3.85
CA PRO A 222 -4.86 -15.49 -4.18
C PRO A 222 -5.87 -16.48 -3.60
N HIS A 223 -6.37 -16.21 -2.39
CA HIS A 223 -7.41 -17.00 -1.75
C HIS A 223 -8.70 -17.07 -2.58
N SER A 224 -9.18 -15.93 -3.10
CA SER A 224 -10.35 -15.89 -3.99
C SER A 224 -10.09 -16.65 -5.29
N ARG A 225 -8.93 -16.43 -5.92
CA ARG A 225 -8.59 -17.05 -7.21
C ARG A 225 -8.44 -18.56 -7.12
N LYS A 226 -8.00 -19.08 -5.97
CA LYS A 226 -7.82 -20.51 -5.70
C LYS A 226 -9.09 -21.34 -5.89
N GLN A 227 -10.26 -20.71 -5.84
CA GLN A 227 -11.54 -21.38 -6.06
C GLN A 227 -11.79 -21.76 -7.53
N VAL A 228 -11.07 -21.14 -8.48
CA VAL A 228 -11.37 -21.25 -9.92
C VAL A 228 -10.16 -21.70 -10.76
N ALA A 229 -8.93 -21.57 -10.24
CA ALA A 229 -7.70 -21.89 -10.99
C ALA A 229 -7.01 -23.17 -10.51
N SER A 230 -6.18 -23.75 -11.38
CA SER A 230 -5.35 -24.91 -11.06
C SER A 230 -4.20 -24.59 -10.09
N ALA A 231 -3.61 -25.61 -9.46
CA ALA A 231 -2.55 -25.42 -8.45
C ALA A 231 -1.31 -24.69 -9.00
N ASP A 232 -0.90 -24.99 -10.24
CA ASP A 232 0.25 -24.36 -10.89
C ASP A 232 -0.03 -22.89 -11.22
N GLU A 233 -1.25 -22.58 -11.67
CA GLU A 233 -1.69 -21.20 -11.94
C GLU A 233 -1.74 -20.36 -10.67
N ILE A 234 -2.16 -20.95 -9.54
CA ILE A 234 -2.21 -20.26 -8.25
C ILE A 234 -0.82 -19.92 -7.73
N THR A 235 0.14 -20.84 -7.85
CA THR A 235 1.51 -20.57 -7.40
C THR A 235 2.13 -19.40 -8.17
N ALA A 236 1.94 -19.36 -9.49
CA ALA A 236 2.40 -18.23 -10.30
C ALA A 236 1.64 -16.94 -9.98
N TYR A 237 0.34 -17.04 -9.70
CA TYR A 237 -0.49 -15.90 -9.33
C TYR A 237 -0.09 -15.30 -7.98
N GLU A 238 0.17 -16.09 -6.95
CA GLU A 238 0.63 -15.62 -5.64
C GLU A 238 1.89 -14.75 -5.74
N VAL A 239 2.85 -15.19 -6.56
CA VAL A 239 4.09 -14.43 -6.82
C VAL A 239 3.76 -13.10 -7.52
N ASN A 240 2.91 -13.12 -8.54
CA ASN A 240 2.54 -11.91 -9.29
C ASN A 240 1.67 -10.95 -8.49
N TYR A 241 0.76 -11.46 -7.66
CA TYR A 241 -0.06 -10.70 -6.73
C TYR A 241 0.81 -9.99 -5.70
N THR A 242 1.80 -10.71 -5.13
CA THR A 242 2.77 -10.13 -4.20
C THR A 242 3.62 -9.05 -4.88
N ARG A 243 4.09 -9.29 -6.11
CA ARG A 243 4.81 -8.28 -6.90
C ARG A 243 3.94 -7.04 -7.14
N TRP A 244 2.69 -7.21 -7.55
CA TRP A 244 1.77 -6.11 -7.78
C TRP A 244 1.53 -5.32 -6.49
N LEU A 245 1.26 -6.00 -5.38
CA LEU A 245 1.09 -5.35 -4.08
C LEU A 245 2.33 -4.55 -3.70
N VAL A 246 3.51 -5.16 -3.76
CA VAL A 246 4.76 -4.52 -3.33
C VAL A 246 5.16 -3.35 -4.23
N PHE A 247 5.19 -3.55 -5.55
CA PHE A 247 5.79 -2.59 -6.50
C PHE A 247 4.81 -1.60 -7.11
N LEU A 248 3.50 -1.85 -7.03
CA LEU A 248 2.49 -1.01 -7.68
C LEU A 248 1.44 -0.50 -6.69
N SER A 249 0.86 -1.37 -5.87
CA SER A 249 -0.17 -0.98 -4.90
C SER A 249 0.42 -0.25 -3.68
N CYS A 250 1.51 -0.77 -3.12
CA CYS A 250 2.17 -0.24 -1.93
C CYS A 250 3.33 0.71 -2.24
N SER A 251 3.92 0.69 -3.45
CA SER A 251 4.95 1.67 -3.82
C SER A 251 4.40 3.08 -4.05
N CYS A 252 3.07 3.24 -4.02
CA CYS A 252 2.40 4.53 -3.94
C CYS A 252 2.02 4.94 -2.50
N ILE A 253 2.23 4.05 -1.50
CA ILE A 253 2.13 4.38 -0.07
C ILE A 253 3.40 5.16 0.28
#